data_AF-A0A2N2FAE0-F1
#
_entry.id   AF-A0A2N2FAE0-F1
#
_cell.length_a   1.000
_cell.length_b   1.000
_cell.length_c   1.000
_cell.angle_alpha   90.00
_cell.angle_beta   90.00
_cell.angle_gamma   90.00
#
_symmetry.space_group_name_H-M   'P 1'
#
loop_
_entity.id
_entity.type
_entity.pdbx_description
1 polymer ?
#
loop_
_entity_poly.entity_id
_entity_poly.type
_entity_poly.pdbx_seq_one_letter_code
_entity_poly.pdbx_strand_id
1 'polypeptide(L)' 'MDTKSAAEKDKKMAERCVECKVCAHARKKQRGFAYWFVKNIENGICPYCAAYERVYGKKAHEA' A
#
# COMPACT_ATOMS: atom_id res chain seq x y z
N MET A 1 20.38 7.32 15.02
CA MET A 1 19.16 6.54 15.30
C MET A 1 18.85 5.68 14.08
N ASP A 2 18.77 4.38 14.31
CA ASP A 2 18.91 3.24 13.38
C ASP A 2 17.96 3.23 12.18
N THR A 3 18.49 3.57 11.00
CA THR A 3 17.78 3.50 9.71
C THR A 3 17.47 2.05 9.26
N LYS A 4 18.18 1.04 9.79
CA LYS A 4 17.98 -0.37 9.39
C LYS A 4 16.69 -0.99 9.89
N SER A 5 16.29 -0.71 11.14
CA SER A 5 15.07 -1.29 11.73
C SER A 5 13.77 -0.72 11.16
N ALA A 6 13.78 0.55 10.75
CA ALA A 6 12.62 1.16 10.09
C ALA A 6 12.38 0.51 8.71
N ALA A 7 13.44 0.30 7.94
CA ALA A 7 13.36 -0.31 6.62
C ALA A 7 12.79 -1.75 6.64
N GLU A 8 13.16 -2.58 7.62
CA GLU A 8 12.59 -3.93 7.76
C GLU A 8 11.12 -3.91 8.18
N LYS A 9 10.73 -2.98 9.05
CA LYS A 9 9.33 -2.80 9.46
C LYS A 9 8.48 -2.31 8.28
N ASP A 10 8.96 -1.31 7.56
CA ASP A 10 8.29 -0.78 6.37
C ASP A 10 8.16 -1.86 5.29
N LYS A 11 9.18 -2.70 5.07
CA LYS A 11 9.10 -3.85 4.16
C LYS A 11 8.00 -4.85 4.56
N LYS A 12 7.98 -5.28 5.83
CA LYS A 12 6.93 -6.20 6.32
C LYS A 12 5.53 -5.60 6.22
N MET A 13 5.40 -4.30 6.47
CA MET A 13 4.12 -3.59 6.31
C MET A 13 3.71 -3.50 4.84
N ALA A 14 4.67 -3.23 3.95
CA ALA A 14 4.43 -3.19 2.52
C ALA A 14 4.05 -4.57 1.95
N GLU A 15 4.69 -5.67 2.38
CA GLU A 15 4.31 -7.04 2.03
C GLU A 15 2.87 -7.35 2.44
N ARG A 16 2.49 -6.94 3.66
CA ARG A 16 1.11 -7.08 4.15
C ARG A 16 0.10 -6.26 3.34
N CYS A 17 0.53 -5.12 2.81
CA CYS A 17 -0.27 -4.32 1.89
C CYS A 17 -0.52 -5.05 0.56
N VAL A 18 0.45 -5.82 0.07
CA VAL A 18 0.31 -6.64 -1.15
C VAL A 18 -0.67 -7.80 -0.92
N GLU A 19 -0.64 -8.40 0.27
CA GLU A 19 -1.59 -9.45 0.66
C GLU A 19 -3.01 -8.93 0.91
N CYS A 20 -3.20 -7.61 1.04
CA CYS A 20 -4.51 -7.01 1.23
C CYS A 20 -5.36 -7.24 -0.03
N LYS A 21 -6.39 -8.09 0.09
CA LYS A 21 -7.30 -8.39 -1.04
C LYS A 21 -7.98 -7.16 -1.61
N VAL A 22 -8.22 -6.11 -0.82
CA VAL A 22 -8.80 -4.86 -1.30
C VAL A 22 -7.82 -4.12 -2.21
N CYS A 23 -6.57 -3.93 -1.77
CA CYS A 23 -5.52 -3.30 -2.57
C CYS A 23 -5.19 -4.13 -3.81
N ALA A 24 -5.07 -5.46 -3.66
CA ALA A 24 -4.86 -6.37 -4.77
C ALA A 24 -6.00 -6.35 -5.79
N HIS A 25 -7.26 -6.27 -5.34
CA HIS A 25 -8.42 -6.15 -6.23
C HIS A 25 -8.48 -4.80 -6.93
N ALA A 26 -8.18 -3.71 -6.21
CA ALA A 26 -8.08 -2.37 -6.77
C ALA A 26 -6.98 -2.29 -7.84
N ARG A 27 -5.80 -2.88 -7.57
CA ARG A 27 -4.68 -2.97 -8.52
C ARG A 27 -5.00 -3.82 -9.74
N LYS A 28 -5.73 -4.93 -9.56
CA LYS A 28 -6.10 -5.85 -10.65
C LYS A 28 -7.19 -5.30 -11.56
N LYS A 29 -8.21 -4.64 -11.00
CA LYS A 29 -9.29 -4.07 -11.82
C LYS A 29 -8.97 -2.68 -12.35
N GLN A 30 -8.25 -1.86 -11.58
CA GLN A 30 -8.03 -0.42 -11.81
C GLN A 30 -9.30 0.39 -12.12
N ARG A 31 -10.48 -0.15 -11.79
CA ARG A 31 -11.79 0.46 -12.04
C ARG A 31 -12.84 -0.05 -11.05
N GLY A 32 -13.78 0.81 -10.69
CA GLY A 32 -14.91 0.50 -9.81
C GLY A 32 -14.72 0.94 -8.36
N PHE A 33 -15.71 0.61 -7.52
CA PHE A 33 -15.82 1.07 -6.13
C PHE A 33 -14.58 0.76 -5.28
N ALA A 34 -13.97 -0.41 -5.44
CA ALA A 34 -12.76 -0.79 -4.70
C ALA A 34 -11.55 0.09 -5.06
N TYR A 35 -11.38 0.43 -6.34
CA TYR A 35 -10.34 1.35 -6.78
C TYR A 35 -10.56 2.76 -6.22
N TRP A 36 -11.80 3.25 -6.27
CA TRP A 36 -12.15 4.55 -5.71
C TRP A 36 -11.95 4.61 -4.18
N PHE A 37 -12.32 3.54 -3.47
CA PHE A 37 -12.10 3.40 -2.04
C PHE A 37 -10.61 3.40 -1.68
N VAL A 38 -9.81 2.59 -2.39
CA VAL A 38 -8.34 2.53 -2.18
C VAL A 38 -7.69 3.87 -2.48
N LYS A 39 -8.10 4.54 -3.57
CA LYS A 39 -7.63 5.88 -3.92
C LYS A 39 -7.96 6.94 -2.85
N ASN A 40 -9.09 6.82 -2.14
CA ASN A 40 -9.48 7.74 -1.07
C ASN A 40 -8.85 7.41 0.30
N ILE A 41 -8.62 6.13 0.62
CA ILE A 41 -8.09 5.66 1.91
C ILE A 41 -6.54 5.78 2.01
N GLU A 42 -5.84 5.82 0.86
CA GLU A 42 -4.37 5.75 0.79
C GLU A 42 -3.63 6.91 1.43
N ASN A 43 -4.22 8.11 1.47
CA ASN A 43 -3.52 9.32 1.88
C ASN A 43 -3.57 9.58 3.40
N GLY A 44 -4.30 8.79 4.18
CA GLY A 44 -4.42 9.08 5.62
C GLY A 44 -4.96 7.97 6.52
N ILE A 45 -5.56 6.91 5.99
CA ILE A 45 -6.23 5.90 6.82
C ILE A 45 -5.45 4.58 6.87
N CYS A 46 -4.76 4.19 5.79
CA CYS A 46 -4.03 2.91 5.75
C CYS A 46 -2.52 3.12 5.91
N PRO A 47 -1.91 2.83 7.09
CA PRO A 47 -0.47 2.94 7.29
C PRO A 47 0.32 1.99 6.39
N TYR A 48 -0.28 0.89 5.95
CA TYR A 48 0.35 -0.10 5.08
C TYR A 48 0.52 0.41 3.64
N CYS A 49 -0.45 1.18 3.12
CA CYS A 49 -0.33 1.77 1.79
C CYS A 49 0.76 2.85 1.76
N ALA A 50 0.85 3.66 2.82
CA ALA A 50 1.93 4.62 2.97
C ALA A 50 3.32 3.94 3.07
N ALA A 51 3.42 2.81 3.79
CA ALA A 51 4.63 2.01 3.83
C ALA A 51 4.96 1.41 2.45
N TYR A 52 3.96 0.92 1.72
CA TYR A 52 4.13 0.41 0.36
C TYR A 52 4.67 1.48 -0.59
N GLU A 53 4.14 2.70 -0.55
CA GLU A 53 4.61 3.82 -1.37
C GLU A 53 6.06 4.21 -1.02
N ARG A 54 6.44 4.21 0.26
CA ARG A 54 7.82 4.48 0.69
C ARG A 54 8.81 3.39 0.26
N VAL A 55 8.41 2.12 0.29
CA VAL A 55 9.29 0.98 -0.03
C VAL A 55 9.39 0.73 -1.53
N TYR A 56 8.26 0.73 -2.23
CA TYR A 56 8.18 0.39 -3.65
C TYR A 56 8.16 1.62 -4.58
N GLY A 57 8.01 2.83 -4.04
CA GLY A 57 7.99 4.07 -4.82
C GLY A 57 6.77 4.22 -5.73
N LYS A 58 5.72 3.41 -5.51
CA LYS A 58 4.49 3.41 -6.32
C LYS A 58 3.26 3.17 -5.44
N LYS A 59 2.11 3.67 -5.87
CA LYS A 59 0.86 3.50 -5.11
C LYS A 59 0.39 2.05 -5.15
N ALA A 60 -0.28 1.61 -4.09
CA ALA A 60 -0.71 0.21 -3.92
C ALA A 60 -1.77 -0.21 -4.96
N HIS A 61 -2.49 0.75 -5.55
CA HIS A 61 -3.48 0.52 -6.60
C HIS A 61 -2.95 0.71 -8.03
N GLU A 62 -1.77 1.29 -8.21
CA GLU A 62 -1.16 1.47 -9.53
C GLU A 62 -0.43 0.16 -9.90
N ALA A 63 -0.77 -0.42 -11.05
CA ALA A 63 -0.11 -1.64 -11.52
C ALA A 63 1.32 -1.31 -11.94
#